data_AF-A0A0G3HKC1-F1
#
_entry.id   AF-A0A0G3HKC1-F1
#
_cell.length_a   1.000
_cell.length_b   1.000
_cell.length_c   1.000
_cell.angle_alpha   90.00
_cell.angle_beta   90.00
_cell.angle_gamma   90.00
#
_symmetry.space_group_name_H-M   'P 1'
#
loop_
_entity.id
_entity.type
_entity.pdbx_description
1 polymer ?
#
loop_
_entity_poly.entity_id
_entity_poly.type
_entity_poly.pdbx_seq_one_letter_code
_entity_poly.pdbx_strand_id
1 'polypeptide(L)'
;MSSRFRKSFALALLTATTFTGLTGYPVAVANPLQEPVSELSSKEQEDSAFGVPQVHSSLMGLHSGPAIVEHDGAPVPQPFDETYLGGYISDLSAYSYGVYFDVIDGFEDLRANHPEVLKRNMDIVVDYNNNSSAERIAIAQNDALADRRGVVNATADALGPSAAEALRTSIAEGRLPKTMFLLGNGYASRAGGLASSTFVEKFVYGYDRPFVQEPDRIIRHQIGDRDLYGTTPSFPSGHTNQATWITTLMAMMLPEMGPQLLERGSMSGESRLVMGVHFPLDVTAGRMAGTAAAADRLNDPKMNDAIRQAAQELRAELEWRTGKSIEELAAEARAITSDDAAVAAYTERMDYGFEPLYDQNAPMIVPQAAPVLLETAHPELDWFQRAEVLRQTAYRAGQPLDNQTEEGSWHRLNLAAAWAADVTVNPDGSVTVR
;
A
#
# COMPACT_ATOMS: atom_id res chain seq x y z
N MET A 1 40.97 5.33 -3.91
CA MET A 1 41.72 4.65 -5.00
C MET A 1 41.66 3.14 -4.79
N SER A 2 41.55 2.40 -5.92
CA SER A 2 41.52 0.94 -6.13
C SER A 2 40.23 0.21 -5.67
N SER A 3 39.22 0.05 -6.53
CA SER A 3 39.11 -0.85 -7.70
C SER A 3 38.69 -2.30 -7.37
N ARG A 4 37.47 -2.48 -6.85
CA ARG A 4 36.72 -3.75 -6.94
C ARG A 4 35.19 -3.52 -6.96
N PHE A 5 34.69 -2.70 -7.88
CA PHE A 5 33.25 -2.62 -8.17
C PHE A 5 33.04 -2.34 -9.66
N ARG A 6 33.31 -3.35 -10.48
CA ARG A 6 32.80 -3.43 -11.86
C ARG A 6 32.64 -4.90 -12.20
N LYS A 7 31.42 -5.40 -12.06
CA LYS A 7 30.86 -6.50 -12.86
C LYS A 7 29.33 -6.50 -12.72
N SER A 8 28.73 -5.95 -13.77
CA SER A 8 27.46 -6.37 -14.38
C SER A 8 26.16 -6.20 -13.58
N PHE A 9 25.55 -5.02 -13.71
CA PHE A 9 24.09 -4.89 -13.76
C PHE A 9 23.72 -4.53 -15.21
N ALA A 10 23.00 -5.42 -15.89
CA ALA A 10 22.34 -5.12 -17.15
C ALA A 10 20.88 -4.84 -16.82
N LEU A 11 20.52 -3.56 -16.76
CA LEU A 11 19.13 -3.11 -16.66
C LEU A 11 18.53 -3.15 -18.07
N ALA A 12 17.51 -3.98 -18.28
CA ALA A 12 16.75 -3.97 -19.52
C ALA A 12 15.87 -2.69 -19.55
N LEU A 13 16.37 -1.63 -20.18
CA LEU A 13 15.56 -0.49 -20.58
C LEU A 13 14.60 -0.94 -21.69
N LEU A 14 13.30 -0.88 -21.44
CA LEU A 14 12.29 -0.94 -22.51
C LEU A 14 12.17 0.45 -23.13
N THR A 15 13.02 0.76 -24.12
CA THR A 15 12.90 1.98 -24.90
C THR A 15 11.75 1.86 -25.90
N ALA A 16 10.66 2.59 -25.66
CA ALA A 16 9.65 2.86 -26.68
C ALA A 16 10.33 3.62 -27.84
N THR A 17 10.47 2.97 -29.00
CA THR A 17 11.10 3.60 -30.17
C THR A 17 10.04 3.85 -31.23
N THR A 18 9.73 5.13 -31.46
CA THR A 18 9.01 5.61 -32.63
C THR A 18 9.90 5.46 -33.88
N PHE A 19 9.35 4.83 -34.91
CA PHE A 19 9.98 4.60 -36.21
C PHE A 19 10.07 5.89 -37.04
N THR A 20 11.27 6.28 -37.50
CA THR A 20 11.49 6.91 -38.82
C THR A 20 12.97 6.84 -39.24
N GLY A 21 13.26 6.09 -40.32
CA GLY A 21 14.11 6.54 -41.44
C GLY A 21 15.64 6.37 -41.40
N LEU A 22 16.13 5.42 -42.23
CA LEU A 22 17.39 5.39 -43.01
C LEU A 22 18.73 5.31 -42.22
N THR A 23 19.79 4.56 -42.56
CA THR A 23 20.18 3.50 -43.53
C THR A 23 21.59 3.05 -43.10
N GLY A 24 21.93 1.75 -43.19
CA GLY A 24 23.31 1.32 -43.53
C GLY A 24 24.02 0.31 -42.63
N TYR A 25 24.12 -0.93 -43.16
CA TYR A 25 25.13 -2.00 -42.92
C TYR A 25 24.82 -3.14 -41.93
N PRO A 26 25.29 -4.38 -42.24
CA PRO A 26 24.48 -5.59 -42.13
C PRO A 26 24.80 -6.38 -40.86
N VAL A 27 23.75 -6.91 -40.23
CA VAL A 27 23.89 -7.92 -39.17
C VAL A 27 23.41 -9.25 -39.73
N ALA A 28 24.28 -10.26 -39.58
CA ALA A 28 24.02 -11.63 -39.96
C ALA A 28 22.74 -12.16 -39.29
N VAL A 29 21.92 -12.85 -40.09
CA VAL A 29 20.69 -13.51 -39.67
C VAL A 29 21.06 -14.69 -38.74
N ALA A 30 20.79 -14.55 -37.45
CA ALA A 30 20.69 -15.68 -36.53
C ALA A 30 19.22 -16.12 -36.47
N ASN A 31 18.97 -17.39 -36.81
CA ASN A 31 17.66 -18.01 -36.71
C ASN A 31 17.08 -17.86 -35.29
N PRO A 32 15.77 -17.57 -35.14
CA PRO A 32 15.12 -17.67 -33.84
C PRO A 32 15.10 -19.15 -33.41
N LEU A 33 15.64 -19.44 -32.23
CA LEU A 33 15.40 -20.71 -31.56
C LEU A 33 13.91 -20.77 -31.22
N GLN A 34 13.16 -21.53 -32.02
CA GLN A 34 11.88 -22.08 -31.64
C GLN A 34 12.14 -23.14 -30.57
N GLU A 35 11.93 -22.80 -29.30
CA GLU A 35 11.55 -23.80 -28.31
C GLU A 35 10.07 -23.63 -27.97
N PRO A 36 9.29 -24.73 -27.91
CA PRO A 36 7.86 -24.68 -27.70
C PRO A 36 7.57 -24.29 -26.25
N VAL A 37 6.59 -23.40 -26.06
CA VAL A 37 5.92 -23.19 -24.77
C VAL A 37 5.18 -24.49 -24.44
N SER A 38 5.87 -25.43 -23.79
CA SER A 38 5.28 -26.69 -23.34
C SER A 38 4.52 -26.45 -22.04
N GLU A 39 3.19 -26.53 -22.14
CA GLU A 39 2.22 -26.96 -21.15
C GLU A 39 2.64 -26.79 -19.67
N LEU A 40 2.28 -25.63 -19.10
CA LEU A 40 2.04 -25.52 -17.66
C LEU A 40 0.99 -26.55 -17.27
N SER A 41 1.27 -27.33 -16.23
CA SER A 41 0.32 -28.35 -15.77
C SER A 41 -0.99 -27.67 -15.34
N SER A 42 -2.13 -28.36 -15.49
CA SER A 42 -3.44 -27.86 -15.08
C SER A 42 -3.51 -27.43 -13.60
N LYS A 43 -2.59 -27.90 -12.76
CA LYS A 43 -2.44 -27.47 -11.36
C LYS A 43 -1.79 -26.09 -11.21
N GLU A 44 -0.88 -25.70 -12.10
CA GLU A 44 -0.23 -24.37 -12.09
C GLU A 44 -1.13 -23.27 -12.66
N GLN A 45 -2.11 -23.62 -13.51
CA GLN A 45 -3.15 -22.70 -13.96
C GLN A 45 -4.21 -22.45 -12.88
N GLU A 46 -4.51 -23.42 -12.02
CA GLU A 46 -5.42 -23.23 -10.86
C GLU A 46 -4.78 -22.41 -9.72
N ASP A 47 -3.45 -22.41 -9.58
CA ASP A 47 -2.71 -21.72 -8.49
C ASP A 47 -2.28 -20.27 -8.82
N SER A 48 -2.63 -19.78 -10.01
CA SER A 48 -2.40 -18.42 -10.48
C SER A 48 -3.62 -17.54 -10.19
N ALA A 49 -3.66 -16.91 -9.02
CA ALA A 49 -4.67 -15.88 -8.68
C ALA A 49 -4.44 -14.54 -9.41
N PHE A 50 -3.98 -14.57 -10.67
CA PHE A 50 -3.98 -13.42 -11.56
C PHE A 50 -5.33 -13.40 -12.30
N GLY A 51 -6.31 -12.72 -11.72
CA GLY A 51 -7.54 -12.41 -12.44
C GLY A 51 -7.25 -11.41 -13.55
N VAL A 52 -7.65 -11.69 -14.79
CA VAL A 52 -7.69 -10.66 -15.84
C VAL A 52 -8.69 -9.58 -15.37
N PRO A 53 -8.27 -8.30 -15.26
CA PRO A 53 -9.17 -7.25 -14.80
C PRO A 53 -10.39 -7.11 -15.70
N GLN A 54 -11.54 -6.78 -15.09
CA GLN A 54 -12.75 -6.40 -15.80
C GLN A 54 -12.53 -5.11 -16.57
N VAL A 55 -12.51 -5.24 -17.90
CA VAL A 55 -12.36 -4.15 -18.86
C VAL A 55 -13.40 -4.34 -19.95
N HIS A 56 -14.11 -3.27 -20.30
CA HIS A 56 -15.07 -3.26 -21.41
C HIS A 56 -14.38 -2.82 -22.69
N SER A 57 -14.42 -3.66 -23.74
CA SER A 57 -13.96 -3.27 -25.07
C SER A 57 -15.10 -2.63 -25.86
N SER A 58 -14.95 -1.35 -26.20
CA SER A 58 -15.94 -0.62 -27.02
C SER A 58 -16.02 -1.17 -28.44
N LEU A 59 -14.92 -1.77 -28.92
CA LEU A 59 -14.75 -2.33 -30.27
C LEU A 59 -15.38 -3.72 -30.45
N MET A 60 -15.50 -4.52 -29.39
CA MET A 60 -15.97 -5.92 -29.48
C MET A 60 -17.19 -6.23 -28.61
N GLY A 61 -17.61 -5.32 -27.71
CA GLY A 61 -18.71 -5.60 -26.77
C GLY A 61 -18.42 -6.76 -25.80
N LEU A 62 -17.13 -7.08 -25.62
CA LEU A 62 -16.66 -8.17 -24.77
C LEU A 62 -16.14 -7.60 -23.44
N HIS A 63 -16.40 -8.33 -22.36
CA HIS A 63 -15.87 -8.07 -21.01
C HIS A 63 -14.86 -9.17 -20.67
N SER A 64 -13.72 -8.82 -20.05
CA SER A 64 -12.70 -9.78 -19.60
C SER A 64 -12.72 -9.97 -18.09
N GLY A 65 -12.87 -11.18 -17.53
CA GLY A 65 -12.77 -11.42 -16.08
C GLY A 65 -13.90 -12.28 -15.51
N PRO A 66 -14.12 -12.32 -14.17
CA PRO A 66 -15.17 -13.14 -13.55
C PRO A 66 -16.58 -12.70 -13.97
N ALA A 67 -17.49 -13.67 -14.19
CA ALA A 67 -18.86 -13.37 -14.54
C ALA A 67 -19.56 -12.52 -13.47
N ILE A 68 -20.24 -11.46 -13.90
CA ILE A 68 -21.04 -10.61 -13.02
C ILE A 68 -22.33 -11.36 -12.67
N VAL A 69 -22.61 -11.47 -11.37
CA VAL A 69 -23.91 -11.94 -10.90
C VAL A 69 -24.90 -10.77 -10.94
N GLU A 70 -25.98 -10.94 -11.69
CA GLU A 70 -27.03 -9.93 -11.84
C GLU A 70 -28.10 -10.09 -10.75
N HIS A 71 -28.61 -8.95 -10.27
CA HIS A 71 -29.67 -8.88 -9.27
C HIS A 71 -30.68 -7.81 -9.64
N ASP A 72 -31.96 -8.10 -9.43
CA ASP A 72 -33.05 -7.15 -9.73
C ASP A 72 -32.94 -5.90 -8.84
N GLY A 73 -32.95 -4.73 -9.48
CA GLY A 73 -32.87 -3.44 -8.78
C GLY A 73 -31.48 -3.06 -8.27
N ALA A 74 -30.45 -3.84 -8.59
CA ALA A 74 -29.07 -3.55 -8.21
C ALA A 74 -28.43 -2.49 -9.11
N PRO A 75 -27.44 -1.73 -8.61
CA PRO A 75 -26.55 -0.94 -9.46
C PRO A 75 -25.94 -1.82 -10.56
N VAL A 76 -25.88 -1.32 -11.79
CA VAL A 76 -25.30 -2.10 -12.89
C VAL A 76 -23.78 -1.93 -12.84
N PRO A 77 -22.98 -2.99 -12.62
CA PRO A 77 -21.53 -2.87 -12.62
C PRO A 77 -21.03 -2.40 -13.99
N GLN A 78 -20.16 -1.40 -13.99
CA GLN A 78 -19.59 -0.83 -15.22
C GLN A 78 -18.07 -0.93 -15.14
N PRO A 79 -17.44 -1.90 -15.81
CA PRO A 79 -15.99 -1.94 -15.92
C PRO A 79 -15.43 -0.67 -16.58
N PHE A 80 -14.17 -0.36 -16.32
CA PHE A 80 -13.51 0.70 -17.08
C PHE A 80 -13.42 0.35 -18.56
N ASP A 81 -13.45 1.37 -19.41
CA ASP A 81 -13.15 1.21 -20.83
C ASP A 81 -11.63 1.14 -21.08
N GLU A 82 -11.28 0.86 -22.34
CA GLU A 82 -9.89 0.75 -22.78
C GLU A 82 -9.03 2.01 -22.56
N THR A 83 -9.63 3.19 -22.36
CA THR A 83 -8.87 4.43 -22.11
C THR A 83 -8.20 4.41 -20.74
N TYR A 84 -8.69 3.61 -19.79
CA TYR A 84 -8.13 3.46 -18.44
C TYR A 84 -7.07 2.35 -18.34
N LEU A 85 -6.67 1.72 -19.44
CA LEU A 85 -5.65 0.65 -19.42
C LEU A 85 -4.21 1.14 -19.20
N GLY A 86 -3.94 2.43 -19.40
CA GLY A 86 -2.59 3.00 -19.22
C GLY A 86 -2.56 4.50 -19.43
N GLY A 87 -1.36 5.08 -19.46
CA GLY A 87 -1.17 6.53 -19.59
C GLY A 87 -1.42 7.29 -18.29
N TYR A 88 -1.14 6.64 -17.15
CA TYR A 88 -1.11 7.27 -15.84
C TYR A 88 0.28 7.85 -15.63
N ILE A 89 0.35 9.10 -15.18
CA ILE A 89 1.62 9.73 -14.82
C ILE A 89 2.23 8.99 -13.62
N SER A 90 1.36 8.53 -12.72
CA SER A 90 1.71 7.75 -11.51
C SER A 90 2.18 6.32 -11.76
N ASP A 91 2.25 5.86 -13.02
CA ASP A 91 2.88 4.56 -13.36
C ASP A 91 4.40 4.58 -13.08
N LEU A 92 5.00 5.77 -13.05
CA LEU A 92 6.35 6.03 -12.55
C LEU A 92 6.25 6.88 -11.28
N SER A 93 7.00 6.51 -10.24
CA SER A 93 7.05 7.36 -9.04
C SER A 93 7.74 8.69 -9.34
N ALA A 94 7.36 9.74 -8.60
CA ALA A 94 7.99 11.06 -8.68
C ALA A 94 9.43 11.08 -8.13
N TYR A 95 9.85 10.02 -7.43
CA TYR A 95 11.19 9.89 -6.82
C TYR A 95 12.22 9.28 -7.78
N SER A 96 13.49 9.32 -7.36
CA SER A 96 14.61 8.81 -8.16
C SER A 96 14.40 7.36 -8.58
N TYR A 97 14.83 7.06 -9.81
CA TYR A 97 14.70 5.75 -10.45
C TYR A 97 13.24 5.28 -10.67
N GLY A 98 12.24 6.15 -10.46
CA GLY A 98 10.83 5.84 -10.66
C GLY A 98 10.26 4.90 -9.58
N VAL A 99 10.90 4.83 -8.42
CA VAL A 99 10.53 4.00 -7.26
C VAL A 99 10.68 4.80 -5.97
N TYR A 100 10.22 4.29 -4.82
CA TYR A 100 10.21 5.02 -3.55
C TYR A 100 11.52 4.91 -2.76
N PHE A 101 12.67 4.81 -3.46
CA PHE A 101 13.97 4.62 -2.82
C PHE A 101 14.34 5.81 -1.92
N ASP A 102 14.17 7.03 -2.41
CA ASP A 102 14.46 8.28 -1.68
C ASP A 102 13.57 8.46 -0.44
N VAL A 103 12.42 7.78 -0.38
CA VAL A 103 11.54 7.81 0.80
C VAL A 103 12.12 6.99 1.96
N ILE A 104 12.96 6.00 1.67
CA ILE A 104 13.41 4.98 2.63
C ILE A 104 14.93 4.87 2.76
N ASP A 105 15.68 5.77 2.12
CA ASP A 105 17.14 5.77 2.01
C ASP A 105 17.87 5.93 3.36
N GLY A 106 17.22 6.55 4.35
CA GLY A 106 17.73 6.71 5.70
C GLY A 106 18.13 5.38 6.38
N PHE A 107 17.64 4.23 5.89
CA PHE A 107 18.06 2.93 6.39
C PHE A 107 19.54 2.60 6.09
N GLU A 108 20.14 3.17 5.03
CA GLU A 108 21.57 2.99 4.76
C GLU A 108 22.44 3.54 5.88
N ASP A 109 22.09 4.72 6.39
CA ASP A 109 22.79 5.34 7.52
C ASP A 109 22.64 4.49 8.78
N LEU A 110 21.41 4.04 9.09
CA LEU A 110 21.16 3.16 10.24
C LEU A 110 22.02 1.89 10.20
N ARG A 111 22.20 1.30 9.01
CA ARG A 111 23.04 0.11 8.83
C ARG A 111 24.52 0.39 9.01
N ALA A 112 25.00 1.54 8.55
CA ALA A 112 26.40 1.90 8.60
C ALA A 112 26.83 2.35 10.00
N ASN A 113 25.97 3.11 10.69
CA ASN A 113 26.35 3.94 11.82
C ASN A 113 25.59 3.64 13.13
N HIS A 114 24.49 2.89 13.08
CA HIS A 114 23.60 2.68 14.23
C HIS A 114 23.33 1.20 14.55
N PRO A 115 24.37 0.40 14.87
CA PRO A 115 24.20 -1.03 15.21
C PRO A 115 23.32 -1.26 16.45
N GLU A 116 23.26 -0.29 17.37
CA GLU A 116 22.36 -0.31 18.53
C GLU A 116 20.89 -0.26 18.12
N VAL A 117 20.55 0.52 17.08
CA VAL A 117 19.20 0.59 16.53
C VAL A 117 18.86 -0.72 15.83
N LEU A 118 19.78 -1.30 15.03
CA LEU A 118 19.56 -2.60 14.39
C LEU A 118 19.39 -3.74 15.42
N LYS A 119 20.13 -3.71 16.52
CA LYS A 119 19.94 -4.67 17.62
C LYS A 119 18.56 -4.49 18.25
N ARG A 120 18.14 -3.26 18.54
CA ARG A 120 16.81 -2.98 19.08
C ARG A 120 15.71 -3.41 18.11
N ASN A 121 15.92 -3.24 16.80
CA ASN A 121 15.03 -3.67 15.73
C ASN A 121 14.79 -5.20 15.79
N MET A 122 15.84 -6.00 16.03
CA MET A 122 15.71 -7.45 16.27
C MET A 122 15.00 -7.76 17.59
N ASP A 123 15.37 -7.09 18.69
CA ASP A 123 14.79 -7.37 20.00
C ASP A 123 13.27 -7.09 20.03
N ILE A 124 12.80 -6.06 19.33
CA ILE A 124 11.37 -5.74 19.21
C ILE A 124 10.62 -6.84 18.42
N VAL A 125 11.12 -7.28 17.26
CA VAL A 125 10.41 -8.33 16.49
C VAL A 125 10.36 -9.66 17.25
N VAL A 126 11.42 -10.01 17.98
CA VAL A 126 11.43 -11.20 18.84
C VAL A 126 10.34 -11.10 19.92
N ASP A 127 10.17 -9.93 20.52
CA ASP A 127 9.12 -9.69 21.52
C ASP A 127 7.71 -9.81 20.93
N TYR A 128 7.43 -9.11 19.83
CA TYR A 128 6.15 -9.19 19.12
C TYR A 128 5.82 -10.62 18.69
N ASN A 129 6.80 -11.35 18.16
CA ASN A 129 6.61 -12.71 17.68
C ASN A 129 6.35 -13.73 18.81
N ASN A 130 7.07 -13.62 19.92
CA ASN A 130 7.04 -14.59 21.01
C ASN A 130 5.95 -14.31 22.07
N ASN A 131 5.52 -13.05 22.23
CA ASN A 131 4.58 -12.62 23.27
C ASN A 131 3.20 -12.21 22.73
N SER A 132 2.88 -12.53 21.47
CA SER A 132 1.55 -12.29 20.90
C SER A 132 0.49 -13.28 21.40
N SER A 133 -0.75 -12.81 21.58
CA SER A 133 -1.89 -13.67 21.91
C SER A 133 -2.25 -14.58 20.74
N ALA A 134 -2.94 -15.70 21.01
CA ALA A 134 -3.42 -16.61 19.98
C ALA A 134 -4.33 -15.91 18.95
N GLU A 135 -5.13 -14.93 19.38
CA GLU A 135 -5.97 -14.11 18.51
C GLU A 135 -5.14 -13.24 17.57
N ARG A 136 -4.14 -12.52 18.09
CA ARG A 136 -3.23 -11.70 17.27
C ARG A 136 -2.44 -12.57 16.28
N ILE A 137 -2.03 -13.77 16.68
CA ILE A 137 -1.39 -14.74 15.78
C ILE A 137 -2.35 -15.16 14.67
N ALA A 138 -3.62 -15.46 14.98
CA ALA A 138 -4.61 -15.84 13.96
C ALA A 138 -4.89 -14.72 12.96
N ILE A 139 -4.97 -13.46 13.42
CA ILE A 139 -5.08 -12.28 12.55
C ILE A 139 -3.85 -12.18 11.64
N ALA A 140 -2.65 -12.29 12.21
CA ALA A 140 -1.40 -12.17 11.48
C ALA A 140 -1.22 -13.28 10.42
N GLN A 141 -1.66 -14.49 10.74
CA GLN A 141 -1.72 -15.62 9.82
C GLN A 141 -2.68 -15.37 8.65
N ASN A 142 -3.87 -14.83 8.92
CA ASN A 142 -4.84 -14.47 7.88
C ASN A 142 -4.29 -13.36 6.98
N ASP A 143 -3.66 -12.33 7.55
CA ASP A 143 -3.01 -11.26 6.80
C ASP A 143 -1.86 -11.78 5.92
N ALA A 144 -1.07 -12.74 6.41
CA ALA A 144 -0.02 -13.38 5.62
C ALA A 144 -0.57 -14.18 4.42
N LEU A 145 -1.83 -14.64 4.50
CA LEU A 145 -2.51 -15.30 3.39
C LEU A 145 -3.17 -14.32 2.42
N ALA A 146 -3.41 -13.07 2.83
CA ALA A 146 -4.17 -12.08 2.06
C ALA A 146 -3.50 -11.64 0.75
N ASP A 147 -2.18 -11.71 0.61
CA ASP A 147 -1.47 -11.28 -0.61
C ASP A 147 -1.97 -11.96 -1.89
N ARG A 148 -2.49 -13.19 -1.77
CA ARG A 148 -3.07 -13.97 -2.87
C ARG A 148 -4.60 -14.04 -2.82
N ARG A 149 -5.20 -13.79 -1.66
CA ARG A 149 -6.67 -13.80 -1.46
C ARG A 149 -7.32 -12.43 -1.68
N GLY A 150 -6.51 -11.40 -1.96
CA GLY A 150 -6.92 -10.02 -2.19
C GLY A 150 -6.89 -9.21 -0.90
N VAL A 151 -5.99 -8.23 -0.82
CA VAL A 151 -5.88 -7.35 0.36
C VAL A 151 -7.13 -6.49 0.56
N VAL A 152 -7.87 -6.16 -0.50
CA VAL A 152 -9.20 -5.51 -0.41
C VAL A 152 -10.19 -6.33 0.42
N ASN A 153 -10.11 -7.66 0.38
CA ASN A 153 -10.96 -8.52 1.21
C ASN A 153 -10.55 -8.44 2.70
N ALA A 154 -9.27 -8.24 2.99
CA ALA A 154 -8.75 -8.08 4.35
C ALA A 154 -9.12 -6.71 4.95
N THR A 155 -9.32 -5.67 4.13
CA THR A 155 -9.79 -4.36 4.62
C THR A 155 -11.23 -4.40 5.11
N ALA A 156 -12.02 -5.41 4.73
CA ALA A 156 -13.40 -5.58 5.16
C ALA A 156 -13.54 -5.56 6.70
N ASP A 157 -12.53 -6.05 7.43
CA ASP A 157 -12.54 -6.09 8.91
C ASP A 157 -12.69 -4.69 9.55
N ALA A 158 -12.32 -3.62 8.84
CA ALA A 158 -12.45 -2.23 9.30
C ALA A 158 -13.80 -1.58 9.01
N LEU A 159 -14.66 -2.21 8.20
CA LEU A 159 -15.90 -1.57 7.70
C LEU A 159 -17.12 -1.82 8.59
N GLY A 160 -16.97 -2.60 9.67
CA GLY A 160 -18.10 -3.11 10.44
C GLY A 160 -18.83 -4.28 9.73
N PRO A 161 -19.72 -5.00 10.43
CA PRO A 161 -20.22 -6.30 10.00
C PRO A 161 -21.02 -6.24 8.69
N SER A 162 -21.93 -5.28 8.54
CA SER A 162 -22.80 -5.21 7.35
C SER A 162 -22.00 -4.87 6.10
N ALA A 163 -21.14 -3.84 6.17
CA ALA A 163 -20.33 -3.43 5.03
C ALA A 163 -19.23 -4.45 4.71
N ALA A 164 -18.68 -5.12 5.72
CA ALA A 164 -17.73 -6.21 5.51
C ALA A 164 -18.36 -7.35 4.70
N GLU A 165 -19.53 -7.86 5.13
CA GLU A 165 -20.25 -8.92 4.41
C GLU A 165 -20.64 -8.49 3.00
N ALA A 166 -21.13 -7.26 2.84
CA ALA A 166 -21.50 -6.70 1.55
C ALA A 166 -20.30 -6.57 0.60
N LEU A 167 -19.16 -6.06 1.07
CA LEU A 167 -17.94 -5.96 0.29
C LEU A 167 -17.47 -7.34 -0.19
N ARG A 168 -17.38 -8.32 0.72
CA ARG A 168 -16.93 -9.68 0.39
C ARG A 168 -17.85 -10.36 -0.62
N THR A 169 -19.15 -10.23 -0.44
CA THR A 169 -20.15 -10.77 -1.37
C THR A 169 -20.05 -10.09 -2.74
N SER A 170 -19.92 -8.76 -2.78
CA SER A 170 -19.82 -8.01 -4.04
C SER A 170 -18.55 -8.34 -4.83
N ILE A 171 -17.43 -8.57 -4.13
CA ILE A 171 -16.19 -9.08 -4.75
C ILE A 171 -16.41 -10.47 -5.32
N ALA A 172 -17.00 -11.39 -4.55
CA ALA A 172 -17.27 -12.76 -4.98
C ALA A 172 -18.22 -12.84 -6.19
N GLU A 173 -19.16 -11.89 -6.29
CA GLU A 173 -20.11 -11.76 -7.39
C GLU A 173 -19.58 -10.97 -8.59
N GLY A 174 -18.33 -10.47 -8.54
CA GLY A 174 -17.72 -9.70 -9.63
C GLY A 174 -18.33 -8.31 -9.84
N ARG A 175 -19.09 -7.78 -8.87
CA ARG A 175 -19.91 -6.56 -9.01
C ARG A 175 -19.17 -5.26 -8.70
N LEU A 176 -17.89 -5.35 -8.35
CA LEU A 176 -17.00 -4.20 -8.11
C LEU A 176 -15.84 -4.13 -9.14
N PRO A 177 -16.12 -4.12 -10.46
CA PRO A 177 -15.08 -4.20 -11.47
C PRO A 177 -14.08 -3.02 -11.42
N LYS A 178 -14.51 -1.78 -11.15
CA LYS A 178 -13.57 -0.65 -11.04
C LYS A 178 -12.71 -0.73 -9.79
N THR A 179 -13.32 -1.04 -8.66
CA THR A 179 -12.60 -1.21 -7.39
C THR A 179 -11.55 -2.32 -7.49
N MET A 180 -11.92 -3.47 -8.07
CA MET A 180 -11.01 -4.60 -8.23
C MET A 180 -9.96 -4.37 -9.32
N PHE A 181 -10.27 -3.60 -10.38
CA PHE A 181 -9.29 -3.16 -11.37
C PHE A 181 -8.17 -2.33 -10.71
N LEU A 182 -8.55 -1.40 -9.82
CA LEU A 182 -7.58 -0.52 -9.15
C LEU A 182 -6.82 -1.20 -8.02
N LEU A 183 -7.50 -1.98 -7.18
CA LEU A 183 -6.96 -2.45 -5.88
C LEU A 183 -6.82 -3.97 -5.76
N GLY A 184 -7.52 -4.74 -6.60
CA GLY A 184 -7.79 -6.17 -6.37
C GLY A 184 -6.68 -7.15 -6.74
N ASN A 185 -5.79 -6.80 -7.66
CA ASN A 185 -4.83 -7.74 -8.26
C ASN A 185 -3.43 -7.73 -7.59
N GLY A 186 -3.38 -7.47 -6.28
CA GLY A 186 -2.12 -7.42 -5.53
C GLY A 186 -1.13 -6.39 -6.11
N TYR A 187 0.13 -6.78 -6.33
CA TYR A 187 1.15 -5.89 -6.92
C TYR A 187 0.92 -5.58 -8.41
N ALA A 188 0.10 -6.38 -9.09
CA ALA A 188 -0.32 -6.15 -10.46
C ALA A 188 -1.64 -5.36 -10.54
N SER A 189 -2.16 -4.91 -9.40
CA SER A 189 -3.26 -3.94 -9.37
C SER A 189 -2.83 -2.64 -10.02
N ARG A 190 -3.77 -1.95 -10.67
CA ARG A 190 -3.42 -0.72 -11.41
C ARG A 190 -2.88 0.36 -10.48
N ALA A 191 -3.46 0.50 -9.29
CA ALA A 191 -2.97 1.44 -8.29
C ALA A 191 -1.68 0.98 -7.62
N GLY A 192 -1.30 -0.30 -7.71
CA GLY A 192 0.01 -0.80 -7.28
C GLY A 192 1.12 -0.38 -8.23
N GLY A 193 1.07 -0.82 -9.48
CA GLY A 193 2.09 -0.56 -10.50
C GLY A 193 3.48 -1.18 -10.19
N LEU A 194 4.36 -1.24 -11.18
CA LEU A 194 5.74 -1.78 -11.01
C LEU A 194 6.54 -0.96 -10.00
N ALA A 195 6.31 0.35 -9.92
CA ALA A 195 6.98 1.27 -9.01
C ALA A 195 6.74 0.96 -7.52
N SER A 196 5.59 0.38 -7.14
CA SER A 196 5.29 0.04 -5.73
C SER A 196 5.64 -1.39 -5.37
N SER A 197 6.27 -2.13 -6.29
CA SER A 197 6.52 -3.55 -6.08
C SER A 197 7.62 -3.82 -5.04
N THR A 198 8.34 -2.79 -4.58
CA THR A 198 9.47 -2.81 -3.62
C THR A 198 10.61 -3.77 -4.00
N PHE A 199 10.53 -4.44 -5.16
CA PHE A 199 11.47 -5.48 -5.56
C PHE A 199 12.85 -4.91 -5.80
N VAL A 200 12.94 -3.73 -6.43
CA VAL A 200 14.23 -3.08 -6.72
C VAL A 200 14.95 -2.75 -5.41
N GLU A 201 14.25 -2.13 -4.48
CA GLU A 201 14.75 -1.74 -3.17
C GLU A 201 15.21 -2.98 -2.38
N LYS A 202 14.41 -4.05 -2.37
CA LYS A 202 14.77 -5.32 -1.70
C LYS A 202 16.10 -5.88 -2.19
N PHE A 203 16.33 -5.91 -3.50
CA PHE A 203 17.59 -6.42 -4.05
C PHE A 203 18.77 -5.47 -3.85
N VAL A 204 18.53 -4.16 -3.76
CA VAL A 204 19.57 -3.16 -3.44
C VAL A 204 20.05 -3.32 -1.99
N TYR A 205 19.11 -3.46 -1.03
CA TYR A 205 19.49 -3.57 0.38
C TYR A 205 20.01 -4.95 0.76
N GLY A 206 19.41 -6.04 0.25
CA GLY A 206 19.84 -7.41 0.56
C GLY A 206 19.83 -7.74 2.06
N TYR A 207 18.89 -7.17 2.81
CA TYR A 207 18.80 -7.35 4.27
C TYR A 207 18.04 -8.65 4.61
N ASP A 208 18.70 -9.57 5.32
CA ASP A 208 18.10 -10.86 5.68
C ASP A 208 16.92 -10.69 6.66
N ARG A 209 15.94 -11.60 6.63
CA ARG A 209 14.75 -11.54 7.50
C ARG A 209 15.06 -11.95 8.95
N PRO A 210 14.22 -11.58 9.94
CA PRO A 210 14.47 -11.94 11.34
C PRO A 210 14.68 -13.43 11.56
N PHE A 211 13.81 -14.28 11.02
CA PHE A 211 13.92 -15.73 11.13
C PHE A 211 15.12 -16.35 10.40
N VAL A 212 15.80 -15.59 9.52
CA VAL A 212 17.04 -16.01 8.85
C VAL A 212 18.24 -15.61 9.70
N GLN A 213 18.24 -14.40 10.23
CA GLN A 213 19.33 -13.88 11.07
C GLN A 213 19.40 -14.60 12.42
N GLU A 214 18.26 -14.83 13.06
CA GLU A 214 18.18 -15.45 14.39
C GLU A 214 17.08 -16.53 14.46
N PRO A 215 17.25 -17.67 13.76
CA PRO A 215 16.25 -18.72 13.66
C PRO A 215 15.84 -19.31 15.02
N ASP A 216 16.75 -19.33 16.00
CA ASP A 216 16.48 -19.87 17.34
C ASP A 216 15.66 -18.93 18.24
N ARG A 217 15.54 -17.65 17.88
CA ARG A 217 14.80 -16.63 18.65
C ARG A 217 13.41 -16.33 18.10
N ILE A 218 13.09 -16.83 16.89
CA ILE A 218 11.81 -16.58 16.20
C ILE A 218 10.98 -17.87 16.13
N ILE A 219 9.76 -17.80 16.64
CA ILE A 219 8.73 -18.84 16.52
C ILE A 219 8.03 -18.70 15.17
N ARG A 220 8.03 -19.78 14.38
CA ARG A 220 7.28 -19.84 13.12
C ARG A 220 5.80 -20.12 13.38
N HIS A 221 4.94 -19.15 13.09
CA HIS A 221 3.47 -19.25 13.15
C HIS A 221 2.86 -19.73 11.83
N GLN A 222 3.48 -20.72 11.20
CA GLN A 222 3.07 -21.27 9.90
C GLN A 222 1.65 -21.89 9.97
N ILE A 223 0.82 -21.64 8.93
CA ILE A 223 -0.48 -22.31 8.75
C ILE A 223 -0.73 -22.71 7.30
N GLY A 224 -1.47 -23.81 7.13
CA GLY A 224 -1.70 -24.40 5.81
C GLY A 224 -0.40 -24.83 5.11
N ASP A 225 -0.55 -25.23 3.86
CA ASP A 225 0.57 -25.82 3.09
C ASP A 225 1.44 -24.77 2.38
N ARG A 226 1.00 -23.52 2.32
CA ARG A 226 1.73 -22.41 1.67
C ARG A 226 2.85 -21.93 2.59
N ASP A 227 4.08 -21.89 2.10
CA ASP A 227 5.19 -21.27 2.83
C ASP A 227 4.96 -19.76 3.04
N LEU A 228 4.85 -19.34 4.32
CA LEU A 228 4.69 -17.95 4.74
C LEU A 228 6.06 -17.28 5.04
N TYR A 229 7.15 -18.06 5.03
CA TYR A 229 8.51 -17.65 5.41
C TYR A 229 9.43 -17.58 4.18
N GLY A 230 9.02 -16.78 3.19
CA GLY A 230 9.74 -16.63 1.92
C GLY A 230 11.15 -16.05 2.05
N THR A 231 12.00 -16.33 1.06
CA THR A 231 13.44 -16.03 1.06
C THR A 231 13.84 -14.69 0.46
N THR A 232 12.87 -13.84 0.07
CA THR A 232 13.17 -12.50 -0.44
C THR A 232 13.71 -11.58 0.66
N PRO A 233 14.54 -10.58 0.33
CA PRO A 233 15.06 -9.62 1.31
C PRO A 233 13.97 -8.91 2.11
N SER A 234 14.30 -8.54 3.34
CA SER A 234 13.38 -8.01 4.35
C SER A 234 13.00 -6.55 4.08
N PHE A 235 13.97 -5.67 3.89
CA PHE A 235 13.74 -4.21 3.81
C PHE A 235 13.47 -3.73 2.36
N PRO A 236 12.49 -2.83 2.13
CA PRO A 236 11.36 -2.51 3.00
C PRO A 236 10.29 -3.63 2.96
N SER A 237 9.30 -3.56 3.85
CA SER A 237 8.19 -4.51 3.83
C SER A 237 7.20 -4.20 2.70
N GLY A 238 7.29 -4.96 1.60
CA GLY A 238 6.34 -4.84 0.49
C GLY A 238 4.88 -5.14 0.87
N HIS A 239 4.66 -6.05 1.82
CA HIS A 239 3.30 -6.39 2.29
C HIS A 239 2.70 -5.21 3.08
N THR A 240 3.52 -4.57 3.92
CA THR A 240 3.09 -3.36 4.63
C THR A 240 2.83 -2.22 3.66
N ASN A 241 3.71 -2.02 2.67
CA ASN A 241 3.49 -1.06 1.60
C ASN A 241 2.16 -1.28 0.89
N GLN A 242 1.87 -2.54 0.50
CA GLN A 242 0.61 -2.91 -0.14
C GLN A 242 -0.61 -2.64 0.72
N ALA A 243 -0.60 -3.10 1.97
CA ALA A 243 -1.69 -2.86 2.89
C ALA A 243 -1.90 -1.35 3.11
N THR A 244 -0.83 -0.57 3.23
CA THR A 244 -0.89 0.87 3.48
C THR A 244 -1.52 1.62 2.32
N TRP A 245 -1.08 1.41 1.07
CA TRP A 245 -1.66 2.15 -0.05
C TRP A 245 -3.11 1.69 -0.33
N ILE A 246 -3.43 0.40 -0.17
CA ILE A 246 -4.83 -0.08 -0.34
C ILE A 246 -5.74 0.55 0.69
N THR A 247 -5.38 0.48 1.97
CA THR A 247 -6.21 1.05 3.04
C THR A 247 -6.32 2.56 2.97
N THR A 248 -5.26 3.25 2.56
CA THR A 248 -5.30 4.70 2.32
C THR A 248 -6.25 5.04 1.17
N LEU A 249 -6.20 4.33 0.03
CA LEU A 249 -7.12 4.56 -1.08
C LEU A 249 -8.56 4.12 -0.77
N MET A 250 -8.75 3.09 0.04
CA MET A 250 -10.08 2.72 0.55
C MET A 250 -10.63 3.79 1.48
N ALA A 251 -9.79 4.38 2.35
CA ALA A 251 -10.18 5.52 3.18
C ALA A 251 -10.60 6.71 2.29
N MET A 252 -9.91 6.94 1.17
CA MET A 252 -10.34 7.95 0.19
C MET A 252 -11.74 7.67 -0.39
N MET A 253 -12.09 6.40 -0.64
CA MET A 253 -13.40 5.99 -1.17
C MET A 253 -14.51 6.01 -0.12
N LEU A 254 -14.17 5.75 1.14
CA LEU A 254 -15.07 5.67 2.30
C LEU A 254 -14.52 6.54 3.46
N PRO A 255 -14.46 7.88 3.30
CA PRO A 255 -13.85 8.77 4.28
C PRO A 255 -14.52 8.72 5.65
N GLU A 256 -15.79 8.33 5.71
CA GLU A 256 -16.55 8.15 6.95
C GLU A 256 -16.00 7.01 7.84
N MET A 257 -15.23 6.08 7.27
CA MET A 257 -14.54 4.98 7.97
C MET A 257 -13.01 5.13 7.89
N GLY A 258 -12.53 6.32 7.56
CA GLY A 258 -11.11 6.59 7.30
C GLY A 258 -10.18 6.17 8.44
N PRO A 259 -10.42 6.60 9.70
CA PRO A 259 -9.58 6.19 10.83
C PRO A 259 -9.46 4.67 10.98
N GLN A 260 -10.58 3.94 10.88
CA GLN A 260 -10.60 2.47 11.01
C GLN A 260 -9.83 1.80 9.86
N LEU A 261 -9.98 2.30 8.64
CA LEU A 261 -9.25 1.78 7.48
C LEU A 261 -7.74 2.00 7.60
N LEU A 262 -7.32 3.20 8.02
CA LEU A 262 -5.91 3.52 8.25
C LEU A 262 -5.31 2.69 9.39
N GLU A 263 -6.04 2.50 10.49
CA GLU A 263 -5.64 1.61 11.59
C GLU A 263 -5.46 0.18 11.09
N ARG A 264 -6.40 -0.34 10.28
CA ARG A 264 -6.31 -1.69 9.73
C ARG A 264 -5.07 -1.90 8.86
N GLY A 265 -4.67 -0.89 8.09
CA GLY A 265 -3.43 -0.89 7.33
C GLY A 265 -2.19 -0.97 8.22
N SER A 266 -2.18 -0.21 9.31
CA SER A 266 -1.13 -0.26 10.33
C SER A 266 -1.07 -1.64 11.03
N MET A 267 -2.23 -2.22 11.35
CA MET A 267 -2.33 -3.57 11.91
C MET A 267 -1.79 -4.64 10.93
N SER A 268 -2.01 -4.52 9.61
CA SER A 268 -1.39 -5.42 8.63
C SER A 268 0.14 -5.35 8.64
N GLY A 269 0.72 -4.19 8.92
CA GLY A 269 2.16 -4.04 9.12
C GLY A 269 2.63 -4.75 10.40
N GLU A 270 1.94 -4.52 11.51
CA GLU A 270 2.18 -5.18 12.79
C GLU A 270 2.10 -6.71 12.69
N SER A 271 1.14 -7.26 11.94
CA SER A 271 1.03 -8.69 11.63
C SER A 271 2.34 -9.29 11.10
N ARG A 272 3.17 -8.51 10.41
CA ARG A 272 4.47 -8.97 9.90
C ARG A 272 5.52 -9.14 11.00
N LEU A 273 5.42 -8.37 12.08
CA LEU A 273 6.23 -8.52 13.29
C LEU A 273 5.78 -9.74 14.08
N VAL A 274 4.47 -9.90 14.26
CA VAL A 274 3.87 -11.08 14.91
C VAL A 274 4.32 -12.37 14.21
N MET A 275 4.32 -12.40 12.88
CA MET A 275 4.82 -13.54 12.10
C MET A 275 6.35 -13.73 12.15
N GLY A 276 7.11 -12.75 12.63
CA GLY A 276 8.58 -12.79 12.67
C GLY A 276 9.26 -12.71 11.29
N VAL A 277 8.54 -12.18 10.28
CA VAL A 277 9.01 -12.16 8.88
C VAL A 277 9.57 -10.81 8.45
N HIS A 278 9.34 -9.75 9.21
CA HIS A 278 9.89 -8.41 8.99
C HIS A 278 10.27 -7.76 10.31
N PHE A 279 11.20 -6.83 10.24
CA PHE A 279 11.57 -5.96 11.35
C PHE A 279 10.68 -4.72 11.44
N PRO A 280 10.56 -4.07 12.61
CA PRO A 280 9.89 -2.79 12.78
C PRO A 280 10.30 -1.74 11.74
N LEU A 281 11.61 -1.55 11.50
CA LEU A 281 12.07 -0.59 10.49
C LEU A 281 11.62 -0.95 9.06
N ASP A 282 11.51 -2.25 8.72
CA ASP A 282 10.98 -2.66 7.42
C ASP A 282 9.50 -2.28 7.28
N VAL A 283 8.74 -2.42 8.36
CA VAL A 283 7.31 -2.11 8.43
C VAL A 283 7.10 -0.59 8.38
N THR A 284 7.85 0.19 9.15
CA THR A 284 7.83 1.66 9.09
C THR A 284 8.17 2.17 7.69
N ALA A 285 9.25 1.66 7.07
CA ALA A 285 9.60 2.02 5.70
C ALA A 285 8.55 1.58 4.68
N GLY A 286 7.95 0.40 4.87
CA GLY A 286 6.83 -0.06 4.06
C GLY A 286 5.62 0.88 4.13
N ARG A 287 5.26 1.35 5.33
CA ARG A 287 4.21 2.36 5.53
C ARG A 287 4.56 3.68 4.83
N MET A 288 5.77 4.19 5.01
CA MET A 288 6.23 5.43 4.38
C MET A 288 6.13 5.36 2.86
N ALA A 289 6.66 4.30 2.25
CA ALA A 289 6.55 4.07 0.81
C ALA A 289 5.08 3.93 0.39
N GLY A 290 4.25 3.22 1.15
CA GLY A 290 2.83 3.02 0.81
C GLY A 290 2.01 4.30 0.86
N THR A 291 2.26 5.17 1.85
CA THR A 291 1.61 6.47 1.97
C THR A 291 2.08 7.43 0.87
N ALA A 292 3.38 7.44 0.55
CA ALA A 292 3.90 8.19 -0.59
C ALA A 292 3.28 7.71 -1.90
N ALA A 293 3.11 6.40 -2.05
CA ALA A 293 2.52 5.82 -3.23
C ALA A 293 1.03 6.16 -3.36
N ALA A 294 0.25 6.11 -2.27
CA ALA A 294 -1.14 6.59 -2.31
C ALA A 294 -1.21 8.07 -2.73
N ALA A 295 -0.30 8.92 -2.23
CA ALA A 295 -0.22 10.33 -2.62
C ALA A 295 0.11 10.52 -4.11
N ASP A 296 1.08 9.78 -4.66
CA ASP A 296 1.41 9.85 -6.10
C ASP A 296 0.18 9.50 -6.97
N ARG A 297 -0.61 8.49 -6.56
CA ARG A 297 -1.82 8.06 -7.29
C ARG A 297 -2.93 9.08 -7.22
N LEU A 298 -3.11 9.73 -6.08
CA LEU A 298 -4.13 10.76 -5.91
C LEU A 298 -3.74 12.08 -6.61
N ASN A 299 -2.45 12.37 -6.77
CA ASN A 299 -1.96 13.55 -7.49
C ASN A 299 -1.97 13.39 -9.02
N ASP A 300 -2.08 12.17 -9.54
CA ASP A 300 -2.32 11.92 -10.96
C ASP A 300 -3.80 12.15 -11.30
N PRO A 301 -4.16 13.17 -12.09
CA PRO A 301 -5.56 13.51 -12.35
C PRO A 301 -6.37 12.35 -12.95
N LYS A 302 -5.74 11.52 -13.78
CA LYS A 302 -6.42 10.39 -14.42
C LYS A 302 -6.67 9.25 -13.44
N MET A 303 -5.69 8.98 -12.58
CA MET A 303 -5.84 7.97 -11.52
C MET A 303 -6.82 8.45 -10.44
N ASN A 304 -6.77 9.73 -10.06
CA ASN A 304 -7.71 10.34 -9.13
C ASN A 304 -9.15 10.20 -9.62
N ASP A 305 -9.40 10.50 -10.90
CA ASP A 305 -10.71 10.29 -11.52
C ASP A 305 -11.15 8.82 -11.48
N ALA A 306 -10.25 7.88 -11.81
CA ALA A 306 -10.53 6.46 -11.70
C ALA A 306 -10.89 6.03 -10.27
N ILE A 307 -10.15 6.52 -9.26
CA ILE A 307 -10.42 6.26 -7.84
C ILE A 307 -11.79 6.82 -7.44
N ARG A 308 -12.17 8.02 -7.91
CA ARG A 308 -13.50 8.61 -7.65
C ARG A 308 -14.62 7.80 -8.29
N GLN A 309 -14.41 7.27 -9.50
CA GLN A 309 -15.38 6.38 -10.13
C GLN A 309 -15.52 5.04 -9.38
N ALA A 310 -14.43 4.47 -8.89
CA ALA A 310 -14.47 3.28 -8.04
C ALA A 310 -15.13 3.56 -6.68
N ALA A 311 -14.92 4.74 -6.10
CA ALA A 311 -15.62 5.17 -4.88
C ALA A 311 -17.14 5.19 -5.10
N GLN A 312 -17.61 5.75 -6.22
CA GLN A 312 -19.03 5.78 -6.57
C GLN A 312 -19.61 4.36 -6.74
N GLU A 313 -18.89 3.47 -7.43
CA GLU A 313 -19.26 2.05 -7.58
C GLU A 313 -19.39 1.36 -6.22
N LEU A 314 -18.34 1.44 -5.40
CA LEU A 314 -18.31 0.80 -4.08
C LEU A 314 -19.44 1.30 -3.19
N ARG A 315 -19.64 2.62 -3.11
CA ARG A 315 -20.67 3.22 -2.25
C ARG A 315 -22.07 2.81 -2.70
N ALA A 316 -22.37 2.90 -3.99
CA ALA A 316 -23.68 2.50 -4.51
C ALA A 316 -23.99 1.02 -4.27
N GLU A 317 -23.00 0.15 -4.44
CA GLU A 317 -23.15 -1.29 -4.21
C GLU A 317 -23.38 -1.61 -2.72
N LEU A 318 -22.63 -0.96 -1.82
CA LEU A 318 -22.80 -1.13 -0.37
C LEU A 318 -24.18 -0.65 0.08
N GLU A 319 -24.63 0.53 -0.36
CA GLU A 319 -25.93 1.08 0.02
C GLU A 319 -27.09 0.20 -0.48
N TRP A 320 -27.04 -0.24 -1.74
CA TRP A 320 -28.05 -1.12 -2.29
C TRP A 320 -28.10 -2.46 -1.54
N ARG A 321 -26.95 -3.11 -1.38
CA ARG A 321 -26.87 -4.47 -0.84
C ARG A 321 -27.26 -4.55 0.63
N THR A 322 -26.93 -3.51 1.39
CA THR A 322 -27.21 -3.46 2.83
C THR A 322 -28.56 -2.78 3.14
N GLY A 323 -29.08 -1.96 2.22
CA GLY A 323 -30.23 -1.09 2.46
C GLY A 323 -29.94 0.05 3.45
N LYS A 324 -28.67 0.31 3.76
CA LYS A 324 -28.19 1.32 4.73
C LYS A 324 -27.41 2.40 4.00
N SER A 325 -27.50 3.64 4.49
CA SER A 325 -26.61 4.71 4.05
C SER A 325 -25.16 4.44 4.46
N ILE A 326 -24.19 5.06 3.77
CA ILE A 326 -22.79 4.97 4.18
C ILE A 326 -22.55 5.46 5.61
N GLU A 327 -23.30 6.46 6.09
CA GLU A 327 -23.17 6.98 7.45
C GLU A 327 -23.64 5.95 8.51
N GLU A 328 -24.71 5.21 8.23
CA GLU A 328 -25.15 4.10 9.10
C GLU A 328 -24.13 2.97 9.14
N LEU A 329 -23.51 2.64 8.00
CA LEU A 329 -22.43 1.65 7.94
C LEU A 329 -21.19 2.12 8.71
N ALA A 330 -20.82 3.39 8.57
CA ALA A 330 -19.72 4.00 9.33
C ALA A 330 -20.00 3.98 10.85
N ALA A 331 -21.25 4.20 11.26
CA ALA A 331 -21.64 4.10 12.67
C ALA A 331 -21.44 2.68 13.24
N GLU A 332 -21.66 1.63 12.44
CA GLU A 332 -21.35 0.25 12.85
C GLU A 332 -19.85 0.00 13.01
N ALA A 333 -19.03 0.52 12.09
CA ALA A 333 -17.57 0.45 12.19
C ALA A 333 -17.08 1.16 13.48
N ARG A 334 -17.57 2.39 13.71
CA ARG A 334 -17.24 3.20 14.90
C ARG A 334 -17.71 2.57 16.22
N ALA A 335 -18.77 1.77 16.20
CA ALA A 335 -19.24 1.04 17.37
C ALA A 335 -18.30 -0.11 17.78
N ILE A 336 -17.50 -0.64 16.84
CA ILE A 336 -16.46 -1.64 17.11
C ILE A 336 -15.15 -0.96 17.49
N THR A 337 -14.71 -0.01 16.65
CA THR A 337 -13.48 0.76 16.84
C THR A 337 -13.80 2.22 16.65
N SER A 338 -13.87 3.00 17.73
CA SER A 338 -14.08 4.45 17.63
C SER A 338 -12.93 5.15 16.89
N ASP A 339 -13.18 6.36 16.38
CA ASP A 339 -12.14 7.15 15.71
C ASP A 339 -10.94 7.38 16.64
N ASP A 340 -11.17 7.75 17.90
CA ASP A 340 -10.12 7.90 18.91
C ASP A 340 -9.30 6.62 19.14
N ALA A 341 -9.96 5.46 19.20
CA ALA A 341 -9.27 4.19 19.39
C ALA A 341 -8.43 3.82 18.15
N ALA A 342 -8.96 4.08 16.95
CA ALA A 342 -8.24 3.87 15.70
C ALA A 342 -7.01 4.78 15.59
N VAL A 343 -7.17 6.08 15.92
CA VAL A 343 -6.08 7.06 15.95
C VAL A 343 -5.02 6.66 16.97
N ALA A 344 -5.42 6.27 18.18
CA ALA A 344 -4.48 5.85 19.22
C ALA A 344 -3.67 4.62 18.79
N ALA A 345 -4.33 3.60 18.24
CA ALA A 345 -3.69 2.37 17.79
C ALA A 345 -2.80 2.58 16.55
N TYR A 346 -3.15 3.50 15.65
CA TYR A 346 -2.26 3.91 14.55
C TYR A 346 -1.03 4.63 15.09
N THR A 347 -1.23 5.57 16.02
CA THR A 347 -0.19 6.41 16.63
C THR A 347 0.83 5.58 17.41
N GLU A 348 0.38 4.59 18.18
CA GLU A 348 1.23 3.67 18.93
C GLU A 348 2.19 2.88 18.03
N ARG A 349 1.74 2.53 16.82
CA ARG A 349 2.52 1.73 15.86
C ARG A 349 3.44 2.56 14.96
N MET A 350 3.51 3.88 15.13
CA MET A 350 4.32 4.72 14.25
C MET A 350 5.83 4.50 14.42
N ASP A 351 6.27 4.19 15.64
CA ASP A 351 7.71 4.01 15.95
C ASP A 351 8.07 2.69 16.65
N TYR A 352 7.09 1.85 17.01
CA TYR A 352 7.30 0.57 17.70
C TYR A 352 8.18 0.67 18.96
N GLY A 353 8.22 1.84 19.61
CA GLY A 353 8.99 2.08 20.82
C GLY A 353 10.50 2.17 20.60
N PHE A 354 10.95 2.65 19.44
CA PHE A 354 12.33 3.10 19.28
C PHE A 354 12.61 4.35 20.12
N GLU A 355 13.83 4.44 20.64
CA GLU A 355 14.33 5.67 21.24
C GLU A 355 14.64 6.70 20.13
N PRO A 356 14.42 8.00 20.38
CA PRO A 356 14.81 9.02 19.42
C PRO A 356 16.32 9.00 19.13
N LEU A 357 16.66 9.10 17.86
CA LEU A 357 18.01 9.11 17.32
C LEU A 357 18.45 10.52 16.86
N TYR A 358 17.56 11.26 16.20
CA TYR A 358 17.84 12.59 15.64
C TYR A 358 17.24 13.72 16.47
N ASP A 359 17.33 14.97 15.99
CA ASP A 359 16.86 16.14 16.73
C ASP A 359 15.34 16.06 17.00
N GLN A 360 14.98 16.03 18.28
CA GLN A 360 13.59 15.93 18.73
C GLN A 360 12.82 17.25 18.59
N ASN A 361 13.51 18.35 18.31
CA ASN A 361 12.90 19.67 18.08
C ASN A 361 12.80 20.05 16.61
N ALA A 362 13.20 19.15 15.69
CA ALA A 362 13.15 19.43 14.27
C ALA A 362 11.71 19.76 13.82
N PRO A 363 11.51 20.85 13.06
CA PRO A 363 10.19 21.20 12.57
C PRO A 363 9.66 20.10 11.64
N MET A 364 8.34 19.90 11.63
CA MET A 364 7.73 19.02 10.63
C MET A 364 7.78 19.70 9.26
N ILE A 365 8.46 19.07 8.31
CA ILE A 365 8.40 19.41 6.89
C ILE A 365 7.49 18.38 6.23
N VAL A 366 6.34 18.84 5.74
CA VAL A 366 5.35 18.00 5.07
C VAL A 366 5.83 17.68 3.65
N PRO A 367 5.96 16.40 3.27
CA PRO A 367 6.34 16.03 1.91
C PRO A 367 5.41 16.67 0.89
N GLN A 368 5.98 17.19 -0.20
CA GLN A 368 5.22 18.02 -1.15
C GLN A 368 3.95 17.34 -1.65
N ALA A 369 3.98 16.04 -1.95
CA ALA A 369 2.84 15.30 -2.48
C ALA A 369 1.74 14.98 -1.44
N ALA A 370 2.04 15.06 -0.14
CA ALA A 370 1.18 14.56 0.93
C ALA A 370 -0.18 15.27 1.12
N PRO A 371 -0.36 16.59 0.87
CA PRO A 371 -1.63 17.26 1.17
C PRO A 371 -2.86 16.69 0.45
N VAL A 372 -2.67 16.02 -0.70
CA VAL A 372 -3.76 15.32 -1.40
C VAL A 372 -4.39 14.20 -0.58
N LEU A 373 -3.66 13.61 0.38
CA LEU A 373 -4.14 12.50 1.21
C LEU A 373 -5.33 12.87 2.11
N LEU A 374 -5.62 14.16 2.27
CA LEU A 374 -6.73 14.66 3.06
C LEU A 374 -7.89 15.20 2.21
N GLU A 375 -7.87 15.03 0.88
CA GLU A 375 -8.85 15.71 0.01
C GLU A 375 -10.30 15.26 0.20
N THR A 376 -10.56 14.06 0.71
CA THR A 376 -11.93 13.58 1.01
C THR A 376 -12.28 13.63 2.49
N ALA A 377 -11.28 13.62 3.38
CA ALA A 377 -11.48 13.85 4.81
C ALA A 377 -11.81 15.31 5.11
N HIS A 378 -11.13 16.24 4.40
CA HIS A 378 -11.23 17.69 4.55
C HIS A 378 -11.43 18.35 3.17
N PRO A 379 -12.58 18.10 2.50
CA PRO A 379 -12.82 18.56 1.14
C PRO A 379 -12.90 20.09 0.99
N GLU A 380 -13.24 20.79 2.06
CA GLU A 380 -13.35 22.26 2.13
C GLU A 380 -12.00 22.97 2.25
N LEU A 381 -10.95 22.28 2.69
CA LEU A 381 -9.62 22.86 2.84
C LEU A 381 -8.89 22.94 1.50
N ASP A 382 -8.13 24.01 1.29
CA ASP A 382 -7.19 24.05 0.17
C ASP A 382 -5.92 23.20 0.43
N TRP A 383 -5.04 23.14 -0.57
CA TRP A 383 -3.79 22.39 -0.49
C TRP A 383 -2.89 22.80 0.68
N PHE A 384 -2.73 24.10 0.92
CA PHE A 384 -1.86 24.62 1.98
C PHE A 384 -2.47 24.40 3.36
N GLN A 385 -3.79 24.50 3.46
CA GLN A 385 -4.54 24.20 4.67
C GLN A 385 -4.45 22.72 5.05
N ARG A 386 -4.55 21.79 4.08
CA ARG A 386 -4.31 20.36 4.32
C ARG A 386 -2.88 20.06 4.73
N ALA A 387 -1.90 20.74 4.13
CA ALA A 387 -0.50 20.64 4.57
C ALA A 387 -0.36 21.06 6.04
N GLU A 388 -1.07 22.10 6.45
CA GLU A 388 -1.04 22.58 7.83
C GLU A 388 -1.69 21.60 8.82
N VAL A 389 -2.78 20.92 8.43
CA VAL A 389 -3.37 19.82 9.22
C VAL A 389 -2.36 18.68 9.41
N LEU A 390 -1.71 18.23 8.32
CA LEU A 390 -0.66 17.21 8.38
C LEU A 390 0.51 17.64 9.29
N ARG A 391 0.86 18.93 9.27
CA ARG A 391 1.94 19.48 10.10
C ARG A 391 1.57 19.50 11.58
N GLN A 392 0.36 19.93 11.93
CA GLN A 392 -0.10 20.04 13.32
C GLN A 392 -0.40 18.68 13.97
N THR A 393 -0.77 17.68 13.16
CA THR A 393 -1.04 16.31 13.64
C THR A 393 0.17 15.38 13.54
N ALA A 394 1.30 15.87 13.05
CA ALA A 394 2.50 15.06 12.84
C ALA A 394 2.99 14.40 14.12
N TYR A 395 3.54 13.19 13.97
CA TYR A 395 4.20 12.48 15.04
C TYR A 395 5.50 13.18 15.46
N ARG A 396 5.97 12.86 16.67
CA ARG A 396 7.17 13.45 17.27
C ARG A 396 8.41 13.27 16.38
N ALA A 397 9.29 14.27 16.40
CA ALA A 397 10.54 14.24 15.65
C ALA A 397 11.57 13.30 16.29
N GLY A 398 12.60 12.97 15.52
CA GLY A 398 13.81 12.30 15.99
C GLY A 398 13.78 10.78 15.84
N GLN A 399 12.78 10.20 15.18
CA GLN A 399 12.70 8.75 15.00
C GLN A 399 13.78 8.22 14.02
N PRO A 400 14.15 6.93 14.06
CA PRO A 400 15.26 6.40 13.24
C PRO A 400 15.14 6.60 11.73
N LEU A 401 13.92 6.65 11.19
CA LEU A 401 13.65 6.94 9.77
C LEU A 401 13.03 8.31 9.56
N ASP A 402 13.13 9.22 10.53
CA ASP A 402 12.64 10.58 10.41
C ASP A 402 13.56 11.38 9.48
N ASN A 403 13.04 11.76 8.30
CA ASN A 403 13.78 12.62 7.39
C ASN A 403 13.60 14.10 7.76
N GLN A 404 14.66 14.71 8.32
CA GLN A 404 14.68 16.10 8.79
C GLN A 404 15.25 17.10 7.75
N THR A 405 15.44 16.66 6.51
CA THR A 405 15.88 17.51 5.40
C THR A 405 14.69 18.21 4.70
N GLU A 406 14.97 18.98 3.65
CA GLU A 406 13.95 19.77 2.94
C GLU A 406 12.92 18.93 2.17
N GLU A 407 13.24 17.67 1.89
CA GLU A 407 12.39 16.68 1.22
C GLU A 407 11.16 16.30 2.07
N GLY A 408 11.25 16.43 3.40
CA GLY A 408 10.17 16.18 4.34
C GLY A 408 10.02 14.73 4.80
N SER A 409 9.26 14.53 5.88
CA SER A 409 9.22 13.26 6.61
C SER A 409 7.92 12.50 6.38
N TRP A 410 7.95 11.46 5.53
CA TRP A 410 6.85 10.49 5.42
C TRP A 410 6.66 9.68 6.70
N HIS A 411 7.71 9.48 7.48
CA HIS A 411 7.63 8.82 8.78
C HIS A 411 6.64 9.56 9.68
N ARG A 412 6.81 10.88 9.81
CA ARG A 412 6.06 11.68 10.78
C ARG A 412 4.60 11.92 10.43
N LEU A 413 4.13 11.53 9.24
CA LEU A 413 2.72 11.65 8.89
C LEU A 413 1.87 10.69 9.72
N ASN A 414 1.23 11.22 10.76
CA ASN A 414 0.18 10.51 11.49
C ASN A 414 -1.14 10.68 10.75
N LEU A 415 -1.30 9.90 9.68
CA LEU A 415 -2.42 10.09 8.76
C LEU A 415 -3.77 9.84 9.44
N ALA A 416 -3.86 8.92 10.42
CA ALA A 416 -5.10 8.70 11.17
C ALA A 416 -5.49 9.93 11.99
N ALA A 417 -4.54 10.55 12.71
CA ALA A 417 -4.80 11.78 13.46
C ALA A 417 -5.17 12.94 12.53
N ALA A 418 -4.48 13.08 11.39
CA ALA A 418 -4.80 14.08 10.38
C ALA A 418 -6.20 13.90 9.78
N TRP A 419 -6.61 12.65 9.55
CA TRP A 419 -7.92 12.30 9.00
C TRP A 419 -9.05 12.63 9.97
N ALA A 420 -8.87 12.33 11.25
CA ALA A 420 -9.86 12.54 12.30
C ALA A 420 -9.84 13.96 12.92
N ALA A 421 -8.96 14.85 12.44
CA ALA A 421 -8.76 16.17 13.03
C ALA A 421 -10.04 17.04 13.01
N ASP A 422 -10.34 17.70 14.12
CA ASP A 422 -11.31 18.81 14.13
C ASP A 422 -10.59 20.09 13.67
N VAL A 423 -10.94 20.57 12.47
CA VAL A 423 -10.23 21.64 11.78
C VAL A 423 -11.06 22.92 11.76
N THR A 424 -10.48 24.02 12.23
CA THR A 424 -11.04 25.37 12.07
C THR A 424 -10.17 26.20 11.13
N VAL A 425 -10.79 26.79 10.09
CA VAL A 425 -10.17 27.84 9.27
C VAL A 425 -10.42 29.20 9.91
N ASN A 426 -9.35 29.88 10.30
CA ASN A 426 -9.39 31.20 10.93
C ASN A 426 -9.71 32.30 9.90
N PRO A 427 -10.15 33.50 10.34
CA PRO A 427 -10.47 34.60 9.44
C PRO A 427 -9.32 35.07 8.52
N ASP A 428 -8.07 34.78 8.90
CA ASP A 428 -6.87 35.09 8.11
C ASP A 428 -6.46 33.95 7.14
N GLY A 429 -7.25 32.88 7.08
CA GLY A 429 -7.01 31.70 6.25
C GLY A 429 -6.11 30.64 6.89
N SER A 430 -5.52 30.92 8.06
CA SER A 430 -4.73 29.94 8.81
C SER A 430 -5.60 28.81 9.39
N VAL A 431 -5.00 27.66 9.64
CA VAL A 431 -5.70 26.47 10.16
C VAL A 431 -5.35 26.22 11.61
N THR A 432 -6.30 25.76 12.40
CA THR A 432 -6.09 25.26 13.76
C THR A 432 -6.73 23.88 13.90
N VAL A 433 -5.95 22.91 14.35
CA VAL A 433 -6.41 21.57 14.75
C VAL A 433 -6.62 21.54 16.26
N ARG A 434 -7.73 20.95 16.72
CA ARG A 434 -8.08 20.88 18.15
C ARG A 434 -7.96 19.49 18.75
#